data_AF-A0A1F4CYG5-F1
#
_entry.id   AF-A0A1F4CYG5-F1
#
_cell.length_a   1.000
_cell.length_b   1.000
_cell.length_c   1.000
_cell.angle_alpha   90.00
_cell.angle_beta   90.00
_cell.angle_gamma   90.00
#
_symmetry.space_group_name_H-M   'P 1'
#
loop_
_entity.id
_entity.type
_entity.pdbx_description
1 polymer ?
#
loop_
_entity_poly.entity_id
_entity_poly.type
_entity_poly.pdbx_seq_one_letter_code
_entity_poly.pdbx_strand_id
1 'polypeptide(L)'
;MTKEQDERRVKLDLNNPEFQDRLFSLDKTERNRVIETPGKIYRMTWTQVYQHSGLKWEEIKKPPVKLQPGEKAYSIRVSQARRAVVTRQGDFMRFLTLPLDHDSTYE
;
A
#
# COMPACT_ATOMS: atom_id res chain seq x y z
N MET A 1 18.23 2.34 6.41
CA MET A 1 17.76 3.59 5.79
C MET A 1 18.21 4.73 6.68
N THR A 2 18.67 5.84 6.10
CA THR A 2 19.13 6.99 6.89
C THR A 2 17.97 7.94 7.19
N LYS A 3 18.07 8.72 8.27
CA LYS A 3 17.07 9.74 8.63
C LYS A 3 16.82 10.74 7.49
N GLU A 4 17.85 11.04 6.70
CA GLU A 4 17.75 11.92 5.52
C GLU A 4 16.94 11.31 4.37
N GLN A 5 17.00 9.98 4.18
CA GLN A 5 16.18 9.30 3.18
C GLN A 5 14.70 9.33 3.56
N ASP A 6 14.38 9.38 4.86
CA ASP A 6 13.00 9.40 5.32
C ASP A 6 12.32 10.76 5.12
N GLU A 7 13.11 11.82 4.96
CA GLU A 7 12.60 13.16 4.61
C GLU A 7 12.38 13.36 3.10
N ARG A 8 12.72 12.36 2.27
CA ARG A 8 12.39 12.40 0.84
C ARG A 8 10.92 12.10 0.62
N ARG A 9 10.34 12.76 -0.39
CA ARG A 9 8.99 12.45 -0.85
C ARG A 9 8.90 11.02 -1.37
N VAL A 10 7.80 10.36 -1.05
CA VAL A 10 7.51 9.01 -1.52
C VAL A 10 7.29 9.03 -3.03
N LYS A 11 7.95 8.10 -3.72
CA LYS A 11 7.63 7.74 -5.11
C LYS A 11 6.69 6.55 -5.10
N LEU A 12 5.76 6.49 -6.05
CA LEU A 12 4.81 5.38 -6.15
C LEU A 12 5.19 4.47 -7.30
N ASP A 13 5.11 3.16 -7.05
CA ASP A 13 5.11 2.14 -8.09
C ASP A 13 3.79 1.37 -7.98
N LEU A 14 2.94 1.58 -8.98
CA LEU A 14 1.62 0.95 -9.12
C LEU A 14 1.63 -0.11 -10.23
N ASN A 15 2.81 -0.57 -10.66
CA ASN A 15 2.97 -1.41 -11.84
C ASN A 15 2.96 -2.91 -11.54
N ASN A 16 2.66 -3.33 -10.31
CA ASN A 16 2.49 -4.75 -10.03
C ASN A 16 1.24 -5.27 -10.75
N PRO A 17 1.36 -6.32 -11.60
CA PRO A 17 0.22 -6.83 -12.37
C PRO A 17 -0.96 -7.28 -11.50
N GLU A 18 -0.70 -7.91 -10.35
CA GLU A 18 -1.76 -8.35 -9.43
C GLU A 18 -2.48 -7.14 -8.82
N PHE A 19 -1.73 -6.11 -8.41
CA PHE A 19 -2.33 -4.87 -7.93
C PHE A 19 -3.21 -4.20 -9.01
N GLN A 20 -2.73 -4.13 -10.25
CA GLN A 20 -3.46 -3.51 -11.35
C GLN A 20 -4.75 -4.27 -11.67
N ASP A 21 -4.69 -5.59 -11.76
CA ASP A 21 -5.86 -6.44 -11.98
C ASP A 21 -6.93 -6.19 -10.90
N ARG A 22 -6.53 -6.25 -9.63
CA ARG A 22 -7.42 -5.98 -8.49
C ARG A 22 -7.97 -4.56 -8.48
N LEU A 23 -7.16 -3.55 -8.83
CA LEU A 23 -7.60 -2.15 -8.87
C LEU A 23 -8.63 -1.91 -9.98
N PHE A 24 -8.43 -2.52 -11.14
CA PHE A 24 -9.30 -2.34 -12.30
C PHE A 24 -10.56 -3.21 -12.23
N SER A 25 -10.58 -4.26 -11.39
CA SER A 25 -11.80 -5.01 -11.11
C SER A 25 -12.77 -4.29 -10.15
N LEU A 26 -12.32 -3.24 -9.44
CA LEU A 26 -13.18 -2.47 -8.55
C LEU A 26 -14.21 -1.65 -9.32
N ASP A 27 -15.38 -1.44 -8.71
CA ASP A 27 -16.35 -0.47 -9.22
C ASP A 27 -15.79 0.97 -9.17
N LYS A 28 -16.46 1.89 -9.88
CA LYS A 28 -16.02 3.29 -9.99
C LYS A 28 -15.87 3.99 -8.63
N THR A 29 -16.81 3.78 -7.72
CA THR A 29 -16.85 4.44 -6.41
C THR A 29 -15.69 3.93 -5.56
N GLU A 30 -15.51 2.63 -5.53
CA GLU A 30 -14.48 1.98 -4.73
C GLU A 30 -13.08 2.24 -5.27
N ARG A 31 -12.91 2.19 -6.59
CA ARG A 31 -11.66 2.56 -7.25
C ARG A 31 -11.25 3.99 -6.92
N ASN A 32 -12.18 4.94 -6.98
CA ASN A 32 -11.91 6.34 -6.62
C ASN A 32 -11.41 6.44 -5.17
N ARG A 33 -12.09 5.77 -4.23
CA ARG A 33 -11.66 5.73 -2.81
C ARG A 33 -10.26 5.16 -2.65
N VAL A 34 -9.94 4.08 -3.38
CA VAL A 34 -8.60 3.46 -3.32
C VAL A 34 -7.54 4.39 -3.88
N ILE A 35 -7.77 5.09 -4.99
CA ILE A 35 -6.77 5.96 -5.66
C ILE A 35 -6.50 7.25 -4.86
N GLU A 36 -7.44 7.74 -4.05
CA GLU A 36 -7.23 8.92 -3.20
C GLU A 36 -6.04 8.76 -2.25
N THR A 37 -5.84 7.56 -1.68
CA THR A 37 -4.77 7.32 -0.70
C THR A 37 -3.37 7.36 -1.33
N PRO A 38 -3.08 6.63 -2.43
CA PRO A 38 -1.85 6.84 -3.21
C PRO A 38 -1.65 8.31 -3.58
N GLY A 39 -2.69 9.02 -4.04
CA GLY A 39 -2.60 10.44 -4.36
C GLY A 39 -2.14 11.31 -3.18
N LYS A 40 -2.57 11.00 -1.95
CA LYS A 40 -2.09 11.65 -0.72
C LYS A 40 -0.65 11.27 -0.39
N ILE A 41 -0.32 9.97 -0.42
CA ILE A 41 1.02 9.44 -0.12
C ILE A 41 2.08 10.04 -1.05
N TYR A 42 1.77 10.23 -2.34
CA TYR A 42 2.67 10.85 -3.32
C TYR A 42 3.15 12.27 -2.92
N ARG A 43 2.38 12.97 -2.08
CA ARG A 43 2.71 14.31 -1.57
C ARG A 43 3.45 14.28 -0.23
N MET A 44 3.61 13.12 0.38
CA MET A 44 4.17 12.94 1.71
C MET A 44 5.64 12.52 1.67
N THR A 45 6.39 12.83 2.74
CA THR A 45 7.68 12.18 3.03
C THR A 45 7.46 10.82 3.69
N TRP A 46 8.49 9.98 3.76
CA TRP A 46 8.41 8.71 4.48
C TRP A 46 8.17 8.90 5.97
N THR A 47 8.81 9.90 6.60
CA THR A 47 8.53 10.29 7.98
C THR A 47 7.05 10.58 8.19
N GLN A 48 6.44 11.35 7.29
CA GLN A 48 5.01 11.64 7.33
C GLN A 48 4.16 10.38 7.13
N VAL A 49 4.53 9.47 6.23
CA VAL A 49 3.83 8.19 6.03
C VAL A 49 3.80 7.36 7.31
N TYR A 50 4.95 7.23 7.99
CA TYR A 50 5.05 6.46 9.22
C TYR A 50 4.27 7.07 10.39
N GLN A 51 4.16 8.40 10.43
CA GLN A 51 3.41 9.12 11.47
C GLN A 51 1.91 9.23 11.16
N HIS A 52 1.48 8.95 9.92
CA HIS A 52 0.10 9.16 9.51
C HIS A 52 -0.85 8.10 10.09
N SER A 53 -1.54 8.46 11.17
CA SER A 53 -2.44 7.58 11.93
C SER A 53 -3.54 6.91 11.11
N GLY A 54 -3.99 7.56 10.03
CA GLY A 54 -5.01 7.03 9.12
C GLY A 54 -4.53 5.90 8.21
N LEU A 55 -3.22 5.81 7.93
CA LEU A 55 -2.67 4.78 7.04
C LEU A 55 -2.56 3.43 7.71
N LYS A 56 -2.50 3.38 9.05
CA LYS A 56 -2.36 2.12 9.81
C LYS A 56 -1.25 1.23 9.24
N TRP A 57 -0.05 1.81 9.13
CA TRP A 57 1.15 1.16 8.61
C TRP A 57 1.58 0.01 9.53
N GLU A 58 1.40 -1.22 9.07
CA GLU A 58 1.60 -2.43 9.88
C GLU A 58 2.48 -3.44 9.13
N GLU A 59 3.56 -3.94 9.73
CA GLU A 59 4.40 -4.98 9.11
C GLU A 59 3.67 -6.33 9.09
N ILE A 60 3.63 -7.00 7.93
CA ILE A 60 3.00 -8.32 7.77
C ILE A 60 4.08 -9.40 7.68
N LYS A 61 4.02 -10.42 8.55
CA LYS A 61 4.99 -11.53 8.57
C LYS A 61 4.72 -12.60 7.51
N LYS A 62 3.46 -12.78 7.10
CA LYS A 62 3.02 -13.76 6.11
C LYS A 62 2.16 -13.07 5.06
N PRO A 63 2.76 -12.28 4.15
CA PRO A 63 1.99 -11.57 3.13
C PRO A 63 1.35 -12.53 2.13
N PRO A 64 0.20 -12.18 1.53
CA PRO A 64 -0.47 -12.98 0.49
C PRO A 64 0.23 -12.91 -0.88
N VAL A 65 1.47 -12.41 -0.93
CA VAL A 65 2.28 -12.22 -2.14
C VAL A 65 3.69 -12.74 -1.90
N LYS A 66 4.35 -13.21 -2.95
CA LYS A 66 5.76 -13.60 -2.87
C LYS A 66 6.63 -12.34 -2.79
N LEU A 67 7.50 -12.30 -1.79
CA LEU A 67 8.50 -11.25 -1.61
C LEU A 67 9.87 -11.71 -2.11
N GLN A 68 10.70 -10.77 -2.56
CA GLN A 68 12.11 -11.04 -2.80
C GLN A 68 12.86 -11.17 -1.47
N PRO A 69 13.99 -11.89 -1.43
CA PRO A 69 14.81 -12.00 -0.22
C PRO A 69 15.18 -10.63 0.34
N GLY A 70 14.88 -10.41 1.63
CA GLY A 70 15.17 -9.15 2.33
C GLY A 70 14.09 -8.06 2.18
N GLU A 71 13.07 -8.25 1.33
CA GLU A 71 11.92 -7.35 1.30
C GLU A 71 11.02 -7.57 2.52
N LYS A 72 10.38 -6.49 2.97
CA LYS A 72 9.33 -6.52 3.99
C LYS A 72 8.01 -6.10 3.36
N ALA A 73 6.93 -6.77 3.74
CA ALA A 73 5.58 -6.36 3.39
C ALA A 73 4.93 -5.59 4.52
N TYR A 74 4.12 -4.61 4.15
CA TYR A 74 3.32 -3.80 5.05
C TYR A 74 1.89 -3.73 4.57
N SER A 75 0.96 -3.71 5.51
CA SER A 75 -0.43 -3.40 5.24
C SER A 75 -0.68 -1.92 5.50
N ILE A 76 -1.37 -1.26 4.57
CA ILE A 76 -1.84 0.11 4.75
C ILE A 76 -3.34 0.19 4.44
N ARG A 77 -4.07 0.99 5.22
CA ARG A 77 -5.45 1.35 4.94
C ARG A 77 -5.50 2.30 3.76
N VAL A 78 -6.21 1.92 2.70
CA VAL A 78 -6.43 2.75 1.50
C VAL A 78 -7.86 3.30 1.41
N SER A 79 -8.80 2.68 2.12
CA SER A 79 -10.15 3.18 2.36
C SER A 79 -10.67 2.62 3.70
N GLN A 80 -11.85 3.01 4.16
CA GLN A 80 -12.44 2.41 5.37
C GLN A 80 -12.64 0.89 5.25
N ALA A 81 -12.93 0.41 4.04
CA ALA A 81 -13.25 -0.99 3.75
C ALA A 81 -12.11 -1.78 3.09
N ARG A 82 -10.92 -1.20 2.91
CA ARG A 82 -9.83 -1.90 2.20
C ARG A 82 -8.44 -1.58 2.74
N ARG A 83 -7.60 -2.61 2.66
CA ARG A 83 -6.16 -2.52 2.88
C ARG A 83 -5.41 -2.89 1.60
N ALA A 84 -4.27 -2.25 1.39
CA ALA A 84 -3.30 -2.64 0.37
C ALA A 84 -2.09 -3.28 1.04
N VAL A 85 -1.42 -4.18 0.31
CA VAL A 85 -0.11 -4.69 0.69
C VAL A 85 0.95 -3.95 -0.11
N VAL A 86 1.92 -3.37 0.58
CA VAL A 86 2.99 -2.56 -0.01
C VAL A 86 4.36 -3.00 0.48
N THR A 87 5.40 -2.66 -0.28
CA THR A 87 6.78 -2.72 0.21
C THR A 87 7.51 -1.40 -0.05
N ARG A 88 8.53 -1.12 0.76
CA ARG A 88 9.43 0.02 0.54
C ARG A 88 10.71 -0.47 -0.12
N GLN A 89 11.01 0.10 -1.29
CA GLN A 89 12.26 -0.09 -2.00
C GLN A 89 12.93 1.26 -2.23
N GLY A 90 13.82 1.64 -1.31
CA GLY A 90 14.45 2.97 -1.31
C GLY A 90 13.39 4.07 -1.14
N ASP A 91 13.27 4.92 -2.15
CA ASP A 91 12.29 6.03 -2.17
C ASP A 91 10.91 5.58 -2.70
N PHE A 92 10.78 4.36 -3.22
CA PHE A 92 9.54 3.85 -3.82
C PHE A 92 8.69 3.08 -2.80
N MET A 93 7.42 3.43 -2.72
CA MET A 93 6.36 2.57 -2.19
C MET A 93 5.77 1.78 -3.36
N ARG A 94 6.02 0.47 -3.35
CA ARG A 94 5.53 -0.44 -4.38
C ARG A 94 4.26 -1.11 -3.88
N PHE A 95 3.17 -0.92 -4.60
CA PHE A 95 1.90 -1.58 -4.31
C PHE A 95 1.95 -2.99 -4.87
N LEU A 96 1.80 -3.99 -4.01
CA LEU A 96 1.95 -5.40 -4.38
C LEU A 96 0.60 -6.04 -4.69
N THR A 97 -0.42 -5.80 -3.87
CA THR A 97 -1.77 -6.31 -4.11
C THR A 97 -2.82 -5.52 -3.30
N LEU A 98 -4.09 -5.68 -3.68
CA LEU A 98 -5.27 -5.22 -2.95
C LEU A 98 -6.10 -6.48 -2.61
N PRO A 99 -5.87 -7.10 -1.43
CA PRO A 99 -6.66 -8.26 -1.04
C PRO A 99 -8.15 -7.93 -0.98
N LEU A 100 -8.99 -8.91 -1.30
CA LEU A 100 -10.40 -8.85 -0.93
C LEU A 100 -10.46 -8.83 0.60
N ASP A 101 -11.33 -7.99 1.15
CA ASP A 101 -11.52 -8.00 2.60
C ASP A 101 -12.06 -9.38 2.99
N HIS A 102 -11.47 -9.98 4.03
CA HIS A 102 -11.79 -11.36 4.43
C HIS A 102 -13.24 -11.54 4.91
N ASP A 103 -14.01 -10.46 5.07
CA ASP A 103 -15.44 -10.49 5.41
C ASP A 103 -16.35 -11.05 4.30
N SER A 104 -15.81 -11.51 3.17
CA SER A 104 -16.57 -12.29 2.17
C SER A 104 -16.40 -13.81 2.31
N THR A 105 -15.77 -14.33 3.38
CA THR A 105 -15.57 -15.79 3.56
C THR A 105 -16.21 -16.33 4.84
N TYR A 106 -17.48 -15.96 5.04
CA TYR A 106 -18.44 -16.78 5.79
C TYR A 106 -19.71 -16.89 4.93
N GLU A 107 -19.68 -17.81 3.96
CA GLU A 107 -20.88 -18.57 3.57
C GLU A 107 -20.72 -19.99 4.08
#